data_AF-A0A7V9KDB7-F1
#
_entry.id   AF-A0A7V9KDB7-F1
#
_cell.length_a   1.000
_cell.length_b   1.000
_cell.length_c   1.000
_cell.angle_alpha   90.00
_cell.angle_beta   90.00
_cell.angle_gamma   90.00
#
_symmetry.space_group_name_H-M   'P 1'
#
loop_
_entity.id
_entity.type
_entity.pdbx_description
1 polymer ?
#
loop_
_entity_poly.entity_id
_entity_poly.type
_entity_poly.pdbx_seq_one_letter_code
_entity_poly.pdbx_strand_id
1 'polypeptide(L)'
;RARGLINRFQRENNTLAPSAYPQVAALTGPMRSTAVERDDPDGLNLWAGQAHALARDLPAGELVTRWGADAREALREAAGRWR
;
A
#
# COMPACT_ATOMS: atom_id res chain seq x y z
N ARG A 1 7.14 -11.01 -5.65
CA ARG A 1 7.71 -9.76 -5.10
C ARG A 1 6.57 -8.91 -4.57
N ALA A 2 6.75 -8.19 -3.45
CA ALA A 2 5.74 -7.33 -2.84
C ALA A 2 6.14 -5.85 -2.94
N ARG A 3 5.17 -4.92 -2.84
CA ARG A 3 5.38 -3.46 -2.91
C ARG A 3 4.85 -2.79 -1.65
N GLY A 4 5.65 -1.91 -1.06
CA GLY A 4 5.27 -1.08 0.07
C GLY A 4 6.07 0.21 0.16
N LEU A 5 5.80 1.01 1.19
CA LEU A 5 6.59 2.17 1.55
C LEU A 5 7.98 1.73 2.00
N ILE A 6 9.01 2.48 1.56
CA ILE A 6 10.39 2.18 1.90
C ILE A 6 10.68 2.61 3.33
N ASN A 7 10.91 1.64 4.21
CA ASN A 7 11.27 1.84 5.61
C ASN A 7 12.70 1.36 5.91
N ARG A 8 13.16 1.54 7.16
CA ARG A 8 14.52 1.18 7.56
C ARG A 8 14.81 -0.32 7.38
N PHE A 9 13.88 -1.20 7.81
CA PHE A 9 14.05 -2.65 7.63
C PHE A 9 14.27 -3.03 6.17
N GLN A 10 13.52 -2.43 5.23
CA GLN A 10 13.72 -2.67 3.81
C GLN A 10 15.08 -2.15 3.31
N ARG A 11 15.48 -0.93 3.68
CA ARG A 11 16.78 -0.37 3.27
C ARG A 11 17.96 -1.25 3.72
N GLU A 12 17.87 -1.81 4.92
CA GLU A 12 18.94 -2.62 5.52
C GLU A 12 18.96 -4.07 4.97
N ASN A 13 17.81 -4.64 4.60
CA ASN A 13 17.70 -6.08 4.31
C ASN A 13 17.41 -6.42 2.84
N ASN A 14 17.08 -5.46 1.97
CA ASN A 14 16.62 -5.75 0.60
C ASN A 14 17.63 -6.54 -0.24
N THR A 15 18.93 -6.32 -0.06
CA THR A 15 19.99 -7.09 -0.77
C THR A 15 20.27 -8.45 -0.15
N LEU A 16 19.87 -8.66 1.10
CA LEU A 16 20.09 -9.88 1.88
C LEU A 16 18.91 -10.85 1.83
N ALA A 17 17.71 -10.34 1.52
CA ALA A 17 16.47 -11.11 1.57
C ALA A 17 16.45 -12.27 0.54
N PRO A 18 16.38 -13.54 0.98
CA PRO A 18 16.33 -14.68 0.06
C PRO A 18 14.93 -14.88 -0.51
N SER A 19 14.85 -15.59 -1.65
CA SER A 19 13.57 -16.04 -2.21
C SER A 19 13.05 -17.29 -1.47
N ALA A 20 12.57 -17.10 -0.24
CA ALA A 20 12.09 -18.18 0.62
C ALA A 20 10.75 -17.81 1.28
N TYR A 21 9.68 -17.81 0.48
CA TYR A 21 8.32 -17.68 0.99
C TYR A 21 7.72 -19.07 1.29
N PRO A 22 7.06 -19.28 2.45
CA PRO A 22 6.70 -18.30 3.49
C PRO A 22 7.72 -18.15 4.63
N GLN A 23 8.88 -18.82 4.56
CA GLN A 23 9.85 -18.91 5.65
C GLN A 23 10.33 -17.54 6.14
N VAL A 24 10.63 -16.61 5.24
CA VAL A 24 11.03 -15.23 5.59
C VAL A 24 9.90 -14.49 6.31
N ALA A 25 8.65 -14.69 5.88
CA ALA A 25 7.50 -14.05 6.52
C ALA A 25 7.28 -14.58 7.95
N ALA A 26 7.45 -15.90 8.16
CA ALA A 26 7.39 -16.50 9.49
C ALA A 26 8.55 -16.04 10.39
N LEU A 27 9.79 -16.07 9.87
CA LEU A 27 11.00 -15.65 10.58
C LEU A 27 10.90 -14.21 11.12
N THR A 28 10.34 -13.30 10.31
CA THR A 28 10.20 -11.88 10.65
C THR A 28 8.91 -11.55 11.41
N GLY A 29 8.06 -12.55 11.67
CA GLY A 29 6.79 -12.39 12.39
C GLY A 29 6.92 -11.76 13.76
N PRO A 30 7.74 -12.31 14.67
CA PRO A 30 7.94 -11.75 16.01
C PRO A 30 8.45 -10.30 15.99
N MET A 31 9.34 -9.97 15.04
CA MET A 31 9.87 -8.61 14.88
C MET A 31 8.74 -7.62 14.54
N ARG A 32 7.81 -8.01 13.66
CA ARG A 32 6.64 -7.19 13.34
C ARG A 32 5.70 -7.04 14.53
N SER A 33 5.48 -8.09 15.32
CA SER A 33 4.63 -8.01 16.51
C SER A 33 5.17 -6.98 17.51
N THR A 34 6.47 -7.02 17.81
CA THR A 34 7.12 -6.01 18.67
C THR A 34 7.07 -4.60 18.08
N ALA A 35 7.16 -4.47 16.75
CA ALA A 35 7.03 -3.18 16.09
C ALA A 35 5.62 -2.58 16.24
N VAL A 36 4.57 -3.41 16.15
CA VAL A 36 3.18 -2.97 16.42
C VAL A 36 3.04 -2.48 17.86
N GLU A 37 3.55 -3.22 18.84
CA GLU A 37 3.48 -2.84 20.27
C GLU A 37 4.18 -1.51 20.56
N ARG A 38 5.20 -1.17 19.76
CA ARG A 38 6.01 0.05 19.91
C ARG A 38 5.57 1.20 19.02
N ASP A 39 4.52 1.03 18.21
CA ASP A 39 4.13 1.98 17.15
C ASP A 39 5.33 2.34 16.24
N ASP A 40 6.15 1.35 15.88
CA ASP A 40 7.35 1.50 15.06
C ASP A 40 7.08 1.14 13.59
N PRO A 41 6.82 2.11 12.69
CA PRO A 41 6.56 1.84 11.28
C PRO A 41 7.78 1.25 10.54
N ASP A 42 9.01 1.41 11.07
CA ASP A 42 10.21 0.88 10.45
C ASP A 42 10.33 -0.65 10.56
N GLY A 43 9.58 -1.26 11.48
CA GLY A 43 9.49 -2.72 11.65
C GLY A 43 8.29 -3.37 10.96
N LEU A 44 7.43 -2.61 10.26
CA LEU A 44 6.18 -3.11 9.68
C LEU A 44 6.27 -3.41 8.18
N ASN A 45 5.33 -4.23 7.72
CA ASN A 45 5.04 -4.40 6.30
C ASN A 45 4.09 -3.29 5.84
N LEU A 46 4.62 -2.13 5.47
CA LEU A 46 3.85 -0.98 5.01
C LEU A 46 3.37 -1.15 3.55
N TRP A 47 2.46 -2.09 3.29
CA TRP A 47 1.95 -2.35 1.95
C TRP A 47 1.22 -1.15 1.36
N ALA A 48 1.63 -0.76 0.15
CA ALA A 48 1.13 0.43 -0.50
C ALA A 48 1.33 0.37 -2.02
N GLY A 49 0.34 0.88 -2.76
CA GLY A 49 0.47 1.14 -4.20
C GLY A 49 1.37 2.34 -4.49
N GLN A 50 1.69 2.57 -5.76
CA GLN A 50 2.50 3.72 -6.17
C GLN A 50 1.78 5.05 -5.92
N ALA A 51 0.45 5.08 -6.04
CA ALA A 51 -0.38 6.26 -5.83
C ALA A 51 -0.87 6.41 -4.37
N HIS A 52 -0.19 5.84 -3.38
CA HIS A 52 -0.62 5.89 -1.98
C HIS A 52 -0.77 7.33 -1.44
N ALA A 53 -0.02 8.30 -1.99
CA ALA A 53 -0.16 9.71 -1.64
C ALA A 53 -1.54 10.30 -1.99
N LEU A 54 -2.33 9.62 -2.83
CA LEU A 54 -3.71 9.99 -3.16
C LEU A 54 -4.75 9.33 -2.24
N ALA A 55 -4.31 8.51 -1.27
CA ALA A 55 -5.20 7.90 -0.30
C ALA A 55 -5.94 8.97 0.52
N ARG A 56 -7.18 8.68 0.89
CA ARG A 56 -8.03 9.58 1.68
C ARG A 56 -8.57 8.82 2.87
N ASP A 57 -8.54 9.46 4.02
CA ASP A 57 -9.13 8.95 5.24
C ASP A 57 -10.61 9.34 5.29
N LEU A 58 -11.47 8.51 4.71
CA LEU A 58 -12.91 8.70 4.62
C LEU A 58 -13.61 7.33 4.73
N PRO A 59 -14.89 7.28 5.14
CA PRO A 59 -15.68 6.05 5.11
C PRO A 59 -15.67 5.43 3.71
N ALA A 60 -15.53 4.10 3.66
CA ALA A 60 -15.43 3.39 2.38
C ALA A 60 -16.63 3.66 1.44
N GLY A 61 -17.85 3.78 1.99
CA GLY A 61 -19.04 4.08 1.20
C GLY A 61 -19.01 5.46 0.51
N GLU A 62 -18.42 6.46 1.17
CA GLU A 62 -18.24 7.80 0.60
C GLU A 62 -17.21 7.78 -0.53
N LEU A 63 -16.11 7.04 -0.36
CA LEU A 63 -15.11 6.84 -1.41
C LEU A 63 -15.72 6.21 -2.66
N VAL A 64 -16.47 5.12 -2.49
CA VAL A 64 -17.13 4.42 -3.61
C VAL A 64 -18.13 5.34 -4.32
N THR A 65 -18.93 6.10 -3.56
CA THR A 65 -19.90 7.05 -4.12
C THR A 65 -19.18 8.12 -4.96
N ARG A 66 -18.11 8.69 -4.43
CA ARG A 66 -17.30 9.69 -5.12
C ARG A 66 -16.64 9.14 -6.37
N TRP A 67 -15.96 7.99 -6.28
CA TRP A 67 -15.34 7.36 -7.46
C TRP A 67 -16.35 7.05 -8.55
N GLY A 68 -17.58 6.63 -8.19
CA GLY A 68 -18.65 6.44 -9.15
C GLY A 68 -19.08 7.73 -9.86
N ALA A 69 -19.11 8.86 -9.15
CA ALA A 69 -19.36 10.18 -9.75
C ALA A 69 -18.21 10.61 -10.67
N ASP A 70 -16.97 10.59 -10.15
CA ASP A 70 -15.74 10.96 -10.87
C ASP A 70 -15.57 10.13 -12.15
N ALA A 71 -15.84 8.81 -12.09
CA ALA A 71 -15.73 7.93 -13.25
C ALA A 71 -16.77 8.25 -14.35
N ARG A 72 -18.01 8.58 -13.97
CA ARG A 72 -19.06 8.96 -14.94
C ARG A 72 -18.75 10.30 -15.59
N GLU A 73 -18.17 11.24 -14.85
CA GLU A 73 -17.70 12.52 -15.38
C GLU A 73 -16.57 12.31 -16.39
N ALA A 74 -15.53 11.57 -16.01
CA ALA A 74 -14.43 11.23 -16.91
C ALA A 74 -14.91 10.53 -18.19
N LEU A 75 -15.93 9.66 -18.10
CA LEU A 75 -16.51 8.98 -19.27
C LEU A 75 -17.21 9.98 -20.21
N ARG A 76 -17.97 10.94 -19.68
CA ARG A 76 -18.62 11.99 -20.47
C ARG A 76 -17.61 12.88 -21.18
N GLU A 77 -16.56 13.30 -20.45
CA GLU A 77 -15.48 14.09 -21.03
C GLU A 77 -14.77 13.34 -22.15
N ALA A 78 -14.41 12.08 -21.92
CA ALA A 78 -13.75 11.26 -22.92
C ALA A 78 -14.61 11.10 -24.18
N ALA A 79 -15.92 10.84 -24.03
CA ALA A 79 -16.84 10.74 -25.16
C ALA A 79 -16.99 12.07 -25.93
N GLY A 80 -16.92 13.21 -25.24
CA GLY A 80 -16.96 14.54 -25.86
C GLY A 80 -15.71 14.89 -26.67
N ARG A 81 -14.55 14.28 -26.36
CA ARG A 81 -13.29 14.54 -27.09
C ARG A 81 -13.23 13.93 -28.49
N TRP A 82 -14.11 12.97 -28.78
CA TRP A 82 -14.14 12.25 -30.05
C TRP A 82 -15.38 12.59 -30.90
N ARG A 83 -16.10 13.66 -30.54
CA ARG A 83 -17.15 14.27 -31.35
C ARG A 83 -16.61 15.56 -31.96
#